data_AF-A0ABD1U192-F1
#
_entry.id   AF-A0ABD1U192-F1
#
_cell.length_a   1.000
_cell.length_b   1.000
_cell.length_c   1.000
_cell.angle_alpha   90.00
_cell.angle_beta   90.00
_cell.angle_gamma   90.00
#
_symmetry.space_group_name_H-M   'P 1'
#
loop_
_entity.id
_entity.type
_entity.pdbx_description
1 polymer ?
#
loop_
_entity_poly.entity_id
_entity_poly.type
_entity_poly.pdbx_seq_one_letter_code
_entity_poly.pdbx_strand_id
1 'polypeptide(L)'
;MIRRKLVAKMQSLLDKATVASKKKDSEITHLHEEVDQLRKKLDIAEDEAIARYKMSAKYKSSLHMYDVESFKAAIEMTKEWLVDDHSKINPNEFDRYLRKRRATDLATPKAKKTDH
;
A
#
# COMPACT_ATOMS: atom_id res chain seq x y z
N MET A 1 30.87 -53.86 -40.26
CA MET A 1 30.05 -54.06 -39.02
C MET A 1 30.25 -52.93 -37.98
N ILE A 2 31.47 -52.42 -37.77
CA ILE A 2 31.81 -51.40 -36.75
C ILE A 2 31.05 -50.08 -36.93
N ARG A 3 30.98 -49.54 -38.17
CA ARG A 3 30.27 -48.28 -38.47
C ARG A 3 28.80 -48.29 -38.06
N ARG A 4 28.08 -49.40 -38.28
CA ARG A 4 26.67 -49.55 -37.87
C ARG A 4 26.51 -49.52 -36.35
N LYS A 5 27.42 -50.16 -35.60
CA LYS A 5 27.41 -50.14 -34.12
C LYS A 5 27.70 -48.73 -33.57
N LEU A 6 28.61 -47.99 -34.19
CA LEU A 6 28.91 -46.61 -33.81
C LEU A 6 27.72 -45.68 -34.04
N VAL A 7 27.08 -45.77 -35.21
CA VAL A 7 25.87 -44.99 -35.54
C VAL A 7 24.73 -45.30 -34.56
N ALA A 8 24.49 -46.58 -34.25
CA ALA A 8 23.47 -46.96 -33.28
C ALA A 8 23.75 -46.40 -31.86
N LYS A 9 25.02 -46.37 -31.44
CA LYS A 9 25.42 -45.78 -30.16
C LYS A 9 25.22 -44.26 -30.14
N MET A 10 25.58 -43.56 -31.22
CA MET A 10 25.37 -42.12 -31.36
C MET A 10 23.88 -41.77 -31.32
N GLN A 11 23.04 -42.52 -32.05
CA GLN A 11 21.60 -42.32 -32.03
C GLN A 11 21.02 -42.51 -30.62
N SER A 12 21.42 -43.58 -29.91
CA SER A 12 20.98 -43.82 -28.53
C SER A 12 21.37 -42.69 -27.57
N LEU A 13 22.54 -42.06 -27.75
CA LEU A 13 22.95 -40.91 -26.95
C LEU A 13 22.12 -39.66 -27.29
N LEU A 14 21.81 -39.45 -28.56
CA LEU A 14 20.95 -38.35 -29.01
C LEU A 14 19.53 -38.49 -28.44
N ASP A 15 18.97 -39.70 -28.45
CA ASP A 15 17.63 -39.99 -27.93
C ASP A 15 17.58 -39.77 -26.40
N LYS A 16 18.63 -40.18 -25.68
CA LYS A 16 18.75 -39.91 -24.23
C LYS A 16 18.86 -38.42 -23.93
N ALA A 17 19.67 -37.69 -24.70
CA ALA A 17 19.83 -36.25 -24.53
C ALA A 17 18.53 -35.49 -24.80
N THR A 18 17.79 -35.87 -25.84
CA THR A 18 16.49 -35.26 -26.16
C THR A 18 15.42 -35.55 -25.10
N VAL A 19 15.36 -36.76 -24.54
CA VAL A 19 14.46 -37.06 -23.42
C VAL A 19 14.83 -36.27 -22.17
N ALA A 20 16.12 -36.18 -21.84
CA ALA A 20 16.59 -35.39 -20.70
C ALA A 20 16.29 -33.89 -20.86
N SER A 21 16.49 -33.35 -22.07
CA SER A 21 16.15 -31.95 -22.40
C SER A 21 14.66 -31.70 -22.20
N LYS A 22 13.78 -32.53 -22.78
CA LYS A 22 12.34 -32.37 -22.64
C LYS A 22 11.87 -32.41 -21.18
N LYS A 23 12.49 -33.28 -20.36
CA LYS A 23 12.21 -33.32 -18.93
C LYS A 23 12.59 -32.01 -18.25
N LYS A 24 13.77 -31.46 -18.59
CA LYS A 24 14.21 -30.16 -18.06
C LYS A 24 13.30 -29.03 -18.50
N ASP A 25 12.86 -29.02 -19.76
CA ASP A 25 11.90 -28.02 -20.25
C ASP A 25 10.60 -28.07 -19.45
N SER A 26 10.08 -29.28 -19.16
CA SER A 26 8.87 -29.43 -18.33
C SER A 26 9.05 -29.00 -16.87
N GLU A 27 10.23 -29.23 -16.28
CA GLU A 27 10.57 -28.75 -14.94
C GLU A 27 10.62 -27.21 -14.92
N ILE A 28 11.20 -26.60 -15.96
CA ILE A 28 11.28 -25.13 -16.10
C ILE A 28 9.87 -24.52 -16.25
N THR A 29 9.00 -25.10 -17.06
CA THR A 29 7.62 -24.61 -17.20
C THR A 29 6.85 -24.68 -15.88
N HIS A 30 6.99 -25.79 -15.13
CA HIS A 30 6.35 -25.93 -13.82
C HIS A 30 6.87 -24.88 -12.82
N LEU A 31 8.19 -24.66 -12.77
CA LEU A 31 8.78 -23.65 -11.89
C LEU A 31 8.32 -22.23 -12.24
N HIS A 32 8.17 -21.90 -13.53
CA HIS A 32 7.61 -20.61 -13.94
C HIS A 32 6.16 -20.44 -13.46
N GLU A 33 5.32 -21.47 -13.60
CA GLU A 33 3.94 -21.45 -13.10
C GLU A 33 3.88 -21.25 -11.58
N GLU A 34 4.75 -21.93 -10.83
CA GLU A 34 4.83 -21.80 -9.37
C GLU A 34 5.27 -20.38 -8.96
N VAL A 35 6.27 -19.81 -9.64
CA VAL A 35 6.69 -18.41 -9.43
C VAL A 35 5.54 -17.45 -9.70
N ASP A 36 4.79 -17.64 -10.79
CA ASP A 36 3.65 -16.78 -11.12
C ASP A 36 2.51 -16.92 -10.09
N GLN A 37 2.26 -18.11 -9.57
CA GLN A 37 1.30 -18.31 -8.48
C GLN A 37 1.74 -17.63 -7.18
N LEU A 38 3.03 -17.72 -6.83
CA LEU A 38 3.58 -17.07 -5.65
C LEU A 38 3.51 -15.54 -5.76
N ARG A 39 3.80 -14.98 -6.95
CA ARG A 39 3.63 -13.54 -7.22
C ARG A 39 2.19 -13.10 -6.99
N LYS A 40 1.21 -13.81 -7.55
CA LYS A 40 -0.21 -13.50 -7.33
C LYS A 40 -0.62 -13.57 -5.86
N LYS A 41 -0.12 -14.56 -5.11
CA LYS A 41 -0.38 -14.67 -3.67
C LYS A 41 0.25 -13.51 -2.88
N LEU A 42 1.44 -13.08 -3.28
CA LEU A 42 2.11 -11.93 -2.67
C LEU A 42 1.32 -10.65 -2.88
N ASP A 43 0.86 -10.38 -4.11
CA ASP A 43 0.04 -9.20 -4.42
C ASP A 43 -1.21 -9.14 -3.53
N ILE A 44 -1.93 -10.27 -3.40
CA ILE A 44 -3.12 -10.36 -2.53
C ILE A 44 -2.74 -10.13 -1.06
N ALA A 45 -1.63 -10.70 -0.60
CA ALA A 45 -1.18 -10.56 0.79
C ALA A 45 -0.76 -9.11 1.12
N GLU A 46 -0.15 -8.40 0.17
CA GLU A 46 0.20 -6.98 0.32
C GLU A 46 -1.06 -6.11 0.42
N ASP A 47 -2.02 -6.29 -0.50
CA ASP A 47 -3.29 -5.57 -0.47
C ASP A 47 -4.07 -5.84 0.82
N GLU A 48 -4.12 -7.10 1.26
CA GLU A 48 -4.74 -7.47 2.53
C GLU A 48 -4.04 -6.84 3.74
N ALA A 49 -2.69 -6.82 3.76
CA ALA A 49 -1.93 -6.22 4.84
C ALA A 49 -2.18 -4.70 4.93
N ILE A 50 -2.23 -4.01 3.78
CA ILE A 50 -2.55 -2.58 3.71
C ILE A 50 -3.99 -2.34 4.20
N ALA A 51 -4.95 -3.15 3.75
CA ALA A 51 -6.34 -3.03 4.17
C ALA A 51 -6.49 -3.22 5.69
N ARG A 52 -5.85 -4.26 6.25
CA ARG A 52 -5.83 -4.51 7.70
C ARG A 52 -5.16 -3.37 8.47
N TYR A 53 -4.06 -2.82 7.95
CA TYR A 53 -3.41 -1.67 8.55
C TYR A 53 -4.33 -0.45 8.58
N LYS A 54 -5.00 -0.12 7.48
CA LYS A 54 -5.97 1.00 7.40
C LYS A 54 -7.14 0.84 8.38
N MET A 55 -7.54 -0.39 8.68
CA MET A 55 -8.60 -0.68 9.67
C MET A 55 -8.09 -0.71 11.12
N SER A 56 -6.78 -0.66 11.33
CA SER A 56 -6.19 -0.77 12.67
C SER A 56 -6.37 0.52 13.49
N ALA A 57 -6.45 0.36 14.81
CA ALA A 57 -6.42 1.49 15.74
C ALA A 57 -5.15 2.34 15.58
N LYS A 58 -4.02 1.71 15.23
CA LYS A 58 -2.75 2.41 15.00
C LYS A 58 -2.83 3.38 13.83
N TYR A 59 -3.43 2.98 12.71
CA TYR A 59 -3.66 3.88 11.58
C TYR A 59 -4.58 5.05 11.96
N LYS A 60 -5.67 4.78 12.69
CA LYS A 60 -6.57 5.81 13.19
C LYS A 60 -5.85 6.82 14.11
N SER A 61 -4.99 6.33 14.99
CA SER A 61 -4.15 7.19 15.84
C SER A 61 -3.17 8.02 15.02
N SER A 62 -2.47 7.42 14.05
CA SER A 62 -1.54 8.15 13.18
C SER A 62 -2.24 9.23 12.36
N LEU A 63 -3.42 8.92 11.79
CA LEU A 63 -4.23 9.89 11.05
C LEU A 63 -4.68 11.03 11.96
N HIS A 64 -5.14 10.72 13.17
CA HIS A 64 -5.54 11.73 14.13
C HIS A 64 -4.38 12.63 14.56
N MET A 65 -3.18 12.07 14.78
CA MET A 65 -1.99 12.85 15.12
C MET A 65 -1.58 13.77 13.96
N TYR A 66 -1.59 13.25 12.71
CA TYR A 66 -1.31 14.06 11.52
C TYR A 66 -2.32 15.21 11.37
N ASP A 67 -3.61 14.93 11.53
CA ASP A 67 -4.65 15.96 11.46
C ASP A 67 -4.49 17.02 12.56
N VAL A 68 -4.18 16.61 13.79
CA VAL A 68 -3.99 17.53 14.93
C VAL A 68 -2.74 18.38 14.76
N GLU A 69 -1.61 17.79 14.37
CA GLU A 69 -0.35 18.51 14.16
C GLU A 69 -0.43 19.45 12.96
N SER A 70 -1.00 18.99 11.84
CA SER A 70 -1.20 19.82 10.65
C SER A 70 -2.13 21.00 10.93
N PHE A 71 -3.22 20.77 11.68
CA PHE A 71 -4.14 21.82 12.07
C PHE A 71 -3.50 22.82 13.04
N LYS A 72 -2.65 22.35 13.96
CA LYS A 72 -1.89 23.23 14.86
C LYS A 72 -0.90 24.10 14.10
N ALA A 73 -0.13 23.52 13.17
CA ALA A 73 0.80 24.26 12.31
C ALA A 73 0.06 25.31 11.47
N ALA A 74 -1.10 24.97 10.90
CA ALA A 74 -1.90 25.92 10.13
C ALA A 74 -2.39 27.11 10.99
N ILE A 75 -2.77 26.86 12.26
CA ILE A 75 -3.13 27.93 13.20
C ILE A 75 -1.92 28.83 13.48
N GLU A 76 -0.74 28.27 13.72
CA GLU A 76 0.49 29.03 13.99
C GLU A 76 0.87 29.91 12.79
N MET A 77 0.89 29.34 11.58
CA MET A 77 1.15 30.11 10.35
C MET A 77 0.12 31.24 10.14
N THR A 78 -1.15 30.99 10.45
CA THR A 78 -2.19 32.03 10.34
C THR A 78 -1.95 33.15 11.35
N LYS A 79 -1.47 32.85 12.56
CA LYS A 79 -1.14 33.87 13.55
C LYS A 79 0.07 34.69 13.13
N GLU A 80 1.11 34.05 12.61
CA GLU A 80 2.28 34.74 12.06
C GLU A 80 1.88 35.70 10.93
N TRP A 81 1.08 35.22 9.97
CA TRP A 81 0.55 36.04 8.89
C TRP A 81 -0.30 37.23 9.39
N LEU A 82 -1.10 37.04 10.44
CA LEU A 82 -1.87 38.13 11.05
C LEU A 82 -0.98 39.18 11.71
N VAL A 83 0.13 38.78 12.31
CA VAL A 83 1.10 39.69 12.93
C VAL A 83 1.87 40.47 11.87
N ASP A 84 2.31 39.78 10.81
CA ASP A 84 3.21 40.33 9.79
C ASP A 84 2.48 41.22 8.78
N ASP A 85 1.38 40.73 8.18
CA ASP A 85 0.68 41.41 7.08
C ASP A 85 -0.60 42.13 7.50
N HIS A 86 -1.16 41.79 8.66
CA HIS A 86 -2.48 42.26 9.11
C HIS A 86 -2.51 42.76 10.55
N SER A 87 -1.52 43.56 10.94
CA SER A 87 -1.34 44.12 12.30
C SER A 87 -2.56 44.85 12.90
N LYS A 88 -3.56 45.21 12.09
CA LYS A 88 -4.86 45.77 12.54
C LYS A 88 -5.80 44.72 13.15
N ILE A 89 -5.58 43.44 12.89
CA ILE A 89 -6.36 42.32 13.42
C ILE A 89 -5.60 41.77 14.61
N ASN A 90 -6.26 41.73 15.77
CA ASN A 90 -5.67 41.18 16.98
C ASN A 90 -5.60 39.64 16.88
N PRO A 91 -4.41 39.01 16.94
CA PRO A 91 -4.26 37.55 16.84
C PRO A 91 -5.03 36.79 17.94
N ASN A 92 -5.27 37.42 19.09
CA ASN A 92 -6.07 36.82 20.18
C ASN A 92 -7.57 36.73 19.84
N GLU A 93 -8.07 37.53 18.89
CA GLU A 93 -9.44 37.40 18.39
C GLU A 93 -9.61 36.17 17.51
N PHE A 94 -8.56 35.73 16.81
CA PHE A 94 -8.54 34.46 16.09
C PHE A 94 -8.71 33.28 17.07
N ASP A 95 -8.03 33.30 18.22
CA ASP A 95 -8.21 32.30 19.28
C ASP A 95 -9.62 32.32 19.89
N ARG A 96 -10.23 33.51 20.01
CA ARG A 96 -11.63 33.66 20.45
C ARG A 96 -12.59 33.05 19.42
N TYR A 97 -12.37 33.31 18.13
CA TYR A 97 -13.15 32.74 17.04
C TYR A 97 -13.07 31.21 17.00
N LEU A 98 -11.86 30.64 17.09
CA LEU A 98 -11.65 29.19 17.10
C LEU A 98 -12.37 28.52 18.29
N ARG A 99 -12.31 29.13 19.49
CA ARG A 99 -13.04 28.63 20.68
C ARG A 99 -14.55 28.65 20.48
N LYS A 100 -15.09 29.74 19.93
CA LYS A 100 -16.53 29.87 19.66
C LYS A 100 -17.01 28.83 18.64
N ARG A 101 -16.20 28.57 17.60
CA ARG A 101 -16.51 27.56 16.57
C ARG A 101 -16.54 26.14 17.12
N ARG A 102 -15.56 25.75 17.94
CA ARG A 102 -15.55 24.43 18.60
C ARG A 102 -16.78 24.22 19.50
N ALA A 103 -17.21 25.27 20.20
CA ALA A 103 -18.41 25.19 21.04
C ALA A 103 -19.69 24.98 20.22
N THR A 104 -19.81 25.60 19.04
CA THR A 104 -20.93 25.36 18.12
C THR A 104 -20.89 23.99 17.45
N ASP A 105 -19.71 23.47 17.08
CA ASP A 105 -19.57 22.14 16.47
C ASP A 105 -19.88 20.98 17.45
N LEU A 106 -19.69 21.21 18.76
CA LEU A 106 -20.10 20.29 19.83
C LEU A 106 -21.59 20.38 20.17
N ALA A 107 -22.25 21.49 19.81
CA ALA A 107 -23.66 21.74 20.12
C ALA A 107 -24.61 21.26 19.00
N THR A 108 -24.11 20.95 17.81
CA THR A 108 -24.91 20.38 16.72
C THR A 108 -25.11 18.87 16.96
N PRO A 109 -26.37 18.39 17.13
CA PRO A 109 -26.62 16.95 17.24
C PRO A 109 -26.22 16.29 15.92
N LYS A 110 -25.34 15.27 15.99
CA LYS A 110 -25.00 14.45 14.83
C LYS A 110 -26.30 13.91 14.23
N ALA A 111 -26.59 14.29 12.99
CA ALA A 111 -27.75 13.78 12.26
C ALA A 111 -27.72 12.25 12.30
N LYS A 112 -28.76 11.64 12.87
CA LYS A 112 -28.99 10.20 12.83
C LYS A 112 -28.99 9.79 11.36
N LYS A 113 -28.04 8.93 10.96
CA LYS A 113 -28.15 8.19 9.70
C LYS A 113 -29.39 7.30 9.84
N THR A 114 -30.43 7.61 9.07
CA THR A 114 -31.56 6.71 8.85
C THR A 114 -31.11 5.67 7.84
N ASP A 115 -30.98 4.42 8.29
CA ASP A 115 -30.88 3.25 7.42
C ASP A 115 -32.26 3.01 6.78
N HIS A 116 -32.32 3.02 5.45
CA HIS A 116 -33.39 2.45 4.63
C HIS A 116 -32.75 1.59 3.55
#